data_AF-A0ABD5AH84-F1
#
_entry.id   AF-A0ABD5AH84-F1
#
_cell.length_a   1.000
_cell.length_b   1.000
_cell.length_c   1.000
_cell.angle_alpha   90.00
_cell.angle_beta   90.00
_cell.angle_gamma   90.00
#
_symmetry.space_group_name_H-M   'P 1'
#
loop_
_entity.id
_entity.type
_entity.pdbx_description
1 polymer ?
#
loop_
_entity_poly.entity_id
_entity_poly.type
_entity_poly.pdbx_seq_one_letter_code
_entity_poly.pdbx_strand_id
1 'polypeptide(L)'
;MAKIKSVQQAAKVICTLTAFMSFSSLAQAYQYDQTARLINERLSYMKDVAGYKAEQHLPIEDLTQEKKVLDQSLSEAESFGLNSETVKPFIVTQMNVAKAIQYRYRADWLSSPETNWKPQDLAEVRLKISTLNTELLKNIAYELKKNNNKAPHSCGYMWSVQHPQLKEADKKALCMTLNKIKLKQ
;
A
#
# COMPACT_ATOMS: atom_id res chain seq x y z
N MET A 1 18.82 29.57 68.17
CA MET A 1 20.26 29.91 68.20
C MET A 1 21.01 28.59 68.09
N ALA A 2 21.51 28.25 66.90
CA ALA A 2 22.94 28.33 66.49
C ALA A 2 23.83 27.32 67.26
N LYS A 3 24.72 26.52 66.70
CA LYS A 3 25.16 26.15 65.34
C LYS A 3 26.24 25.05 65.57
N ILE A 4 26.38 24.04 64.68
CA ILE A 4 27.68 23.49 64.16
C ILE A 4 28.55 22.65 65.16
N LYS A 5 29.17 21.49 64.87
CA LYS A 5 29.43 20.65 63.67
C LYS A 5 30.02 19.28 64.11
N SER A 6 29.83 18.29 63.23
CA SER A 6 30.71 17.13 62.92
C SER A 6 30.88 16.05 64.01
N VAL A 7 30.86 14.75 63.71
CA VAL A 7 31.84 14.00 62.90
C VAL A 7 31.31 12.56 62.65
N GLN A 8 31.40 12.08 61.39
CA GLN A 8 31.53 10.68 60.89
C GLN A 8 30.48 9.61 61.31
N GLN A 9 30.07 8.60 60.53
CA GLN A 9 30.52 8.00 59.26
C GLN A 9 29.40 7.04 58.79
N ALA A 10 29.56 6.50 57.57
CA ALA A 10 28.83 5.39 56.95
C ALA A 10 27.59 5.79 56.13
N ALA A 11 27.33 5.29 54.93
CA ALA A 11 28.12 4.54 53.96
C ALA A 11 27.32 4.54 52.65
N LYS A 12 28.01 4.29 51.53
CA LYS A 12 27.48 3.81 50.23
C LYS A 12 26.90 4.86 49.25
N VAL A 13 27.80 5.22 48.34
CA VAL A 13 27.62 5.35 46.89
C VAL A 13 26.62 4.32 46.31
N ILE A 14 25.83 4.74 45.29
CA ILE A 14 25.35 4.04 44.07
C ILE A 14 24.13 4.88 43.59
N CYS A 15 24.24 5.85 42.66
CA CYS A 15 24.41 5.75 41.21
C CYS A 15 23.42 4.79 40.52
N THR A 16 22.36 5.30 39.88
CA THR A 16 22.08 5.03 38.45
C THR A 16 20.85 5.80 37.95
N LEU A 17 21.10 6.67 36.97
CA LEU A 17 20.13 7.15 35.98
C LEU A 17 19.57 5.96 35.20
N THR A 18 18.24 5.80 35.15
CA THR A 18 17.57 5.04 34.09
C THR A 18 16.31 5.76 33.65
N ALA A 19 16.48 6.75 32.76
CA ALA A 19 15.43 7.26 31.90
C ALA A 19 15.93 7.15 30.45
N PHE A 20 15.97 5.92 29.94
CA PHE A 20 16.21 5.65 28.52
C PHE A 20 15.15 4.65 28.05
N MET A 21 14.68 4.88 26.81
CA MET A 21 13.79 4.04 26.00
C MET A 21 12.29 4.33 26.10
N SER A 22 11.87 5.42 25.47
CA SER A 22 10.52 5.54 24.89
C SER A 22 10.55 6.45 23.66
N PHE A 23 11.33 6.07 22.63
CA PHE A 23 11.38 6.78 21.34
C PHE A 23 11.34 5.80 20.15
N SER A 24 10.38 4.87 20.14
CA SER A 24 10.27 3.91 19.02
C SER A 24 8.87 3.81 18.40
N SER A 25 7.85 4.50 18.93
CA SER A 25 6.47 4.37 18.46
C SER A 25 6.15 5.22 17.21
N LEU A 26 6.79 6.37 17.00
CA LEU A 26 6.49 7.25 15.85
C LEU A 26 7.03 6.71 14.52
N ALA A 27 8.19 6.04 14.53
CA ALA A 27 8.79 5.48 13.30
C ALA A 27 7.95 4.35 12.71
N GLN A 28 7.20 3.61 13.53
CA GLN A 28 6.33 2.52 13.09
C GLN A 28 5.05 3.02 12.41
N ALA A 29 4.57 4.22 12.74
CA ALA A 29 3.33 4.77 12.20
C ALA A 29 3.46 5.24 10.73
N TYR A 30 4.67 5.58 10.29
CA TYR A 30 4.97 5.99 8.90
C TYR A 30 5.48 4.86 8.01
N GLN A 31 5.62 3.65 8.56
CA GLN A 31 6.05 2.49 7.81
C GLN A 31 5.00 2.17 6.72
N TYR A 32 5.44 2.06 5.46
CA TYR A 32 4.62 1.76 4.26
C TYR A 32 3.72 2.90 3.74
N ASP A 33 3.92 4.14 4.20
CA ASP A 33 3.17 5.28 3.68
C ASP A 33 3.38 5.48 2.15
N GLN A 34 4.62 5.37 1.65
CA GLN A 34 4.89 5.41 0.20
C GLN A 34 4.18 4.28 -0.56
N THR A 35 4.13 3.08 0.02
CA THR A 35 3.40 1.95 -0.55
C THR A 35 1.91 2.27 -0.68
N ALA A 36 1.30 2.89 0.34
CA ALA A 36 -0.09 3.31 0.29
C ALA A 36 -0.32 4.40 -0.77
N ARG A 37 0.56 5.40 -0.90
CA ARG A 37 0.48 6.43 -1.95
C ARG A 37 0.49 5.83 -3.36
N LEU A 38 1.41 4.90 -3.64
CA LEU A 38 1.50 4.22 -4.93
C LEU A 38 0.24 3.40 -5.26
N ILE A 39 -0.35 2.74 -4.26
CA ILE A 39 -1.64 2.05 -4.42
C ILE A 39 -2.74 3.07 -4.75
N ASN A 40 -2.80 4.19 -4.03
CA ASN A 40 -3.78 5.23 -4.24
C ASN A 40 -3.71 5.81 -5.67
N GLU A 41 -2.51 6.19 -6.11
CA GLU A 41 -2.26 6.71 -7.46
C GLU A 41 -2.60 5.68 -8.54
N ARG A 42 -2.29 4.39 -8.31
CA ARG A 42 -2.70 3.33 -9.25
C ARG A 42 -4.22 3.25 -9.38
N LEU A 43 -4.95 3.37 -8.26
CA LEU A 43 -6.41 3.29 -8.23
C LEU A 43 -7.09 4.54 -8.80
N SER A 44 -6.45 5.71 -8.78
CA SER A 44 -7.05 6.94 -9.34
C SER A 44 -7.29 6.86 -10.85
N TYR A 45 -6.52 6.05 -11.56
CA TYR A 45 -6.73 5.81 -13.01
C TYR A 45 -7.94 4.93 -13.33
N MET A 46 -8.59 4.31 -12.33
CA MET A 46 -9.68 3.38 -12.61
C MET A 46 -10.95 4.08 -13.12
N LYS A 47 -11.09 5.40 -12.89
CA LYS A 47 -12.14 6.19 -13.56
C LYS A 47 -11.89 6.29 -15.06
N ASP A 48 -10.67 6.62 -15.49
CA ASP A 48 -10.30 6.67 -16.92
C ASP A 48 -10.52 5.31 -17.60
N VAL A 49 -10.08 4.21 -16.96
CA VAL A 49 -10.30 2.85 -17.51
C VAL A 49 -11.79 2.54 -17.62
N ALA A 50 -12.59 2.88 -16.61
CA ALA A 50 -14.04 2.68 -16.64
C ALA A 50 -14.68 3.49 -17.77
N GLY A 51 -14.31 4.77 -17.90
CA GLY A 51 -14.83 5.69 -18.92
C GLY A 51 -14.51 5.23 -20.32
N TYR A 52 -13.26 4.89 -20.59
CA TYR A 52 -12.85 4.37 -21.90
C TYR A 52 -13.63 3.11 -22.26
N LYS A 53 -13.74 2.15 -21.33
CA LYS A 53 -14.50 0.92 -21.57
C LYS A 53 -16.00 1.18 -21.74
N ALA A 54 -16.55 2.20 -21.10
CA ALA A 54 -17.93 2.61 -21.31
C ALA A 54 -18.13 3.18 -22.72
N GLU A 55 -17.30 4.11 -23.16
CA GLU A 55 -17.35 4.73 -24.48
C GLU A 55 -17.15 3.72 -25.62
N GLN A 56 -16.25 2.74 -25.43
CA GLN A 56 -15.95 1.71 -26.43
C GLN A 56 -16.82 0.44 -26.28
N HIS A 57 -17.81 0.45 -25.38
CA HIS A 57 -18.67 -0.71 -25.09
C HIS A 57 -17.90 -2.01 -24.74
N LEU A 58 -16.75 -1.87 -24.09
CA LEU A 58 -15.92 -2.99 -23.66
C LEU A 58 -16.34 -3.52 -22.28
N PRO A 59 -16.15 -4.82 -22.02
CA PRO A 59 -16.35 -5.41 -20.71
C PRO A 59 -15.31 -4.91 -19.70
N ILE A 60 -15.71 -4.83 -18.42
CA ILE A 60 -14.79 -4.51 -17.33
C ILE A 60 -13.82 -5.67 -17.09
N GLU A 61 -14.31 -6.91 -17.12
CA GLU A 61 -13.45 -8.09 -17.05
C GLU A 61 -12.81 -8.37 -18.42
N ASP A 62 -11.48 -8.50 -18.42
CA ASP A 62 -10.67 -8.80 -19.59
C ASP A 62 -9.58 -9.79 -19.15
N LEU A 63 -9.88 -11.08 -19.28
CA LEU A 63 -9.03 -12.15 -18.78
C LEU A 63 -7.66 -12.18 -19.46
N THR A 64 -7.58 -11.76 -20.73
CA THR A 64 -6.32 -11.66 -21.47
C THR A 64 -5.44 -10.56 -20.87
N GLN A 65 -6.02 -9.38 -20.62
CA GLN A 65 -5.30 -8.28 -19.98
C GLN A 65 -4.93 -8.60 -18.53
N GLU A 66 -5.83 -9.23 -17.76
CA GLU A 66 -5.56 -9.65 -16.38
C GLU A 66 -4.41 -10.65 -16.31
N LYS A 67 -4.38 -11.63 -17.23
CA LYS A 67 -3.25 -12.57 -17.34
C LYS A 67 -1.94 -11.83 -17.62
N LYS A 68 -1.93 -10.89 -18.57
CA LYS A 68 -0.74 -10.08 -18.88
C LYS A 68 -0.24 -9.30 -17.66
N VAL A 69 -1.14 -8.63 -16.95
CA VAL A 69 -0.81 -7.87 -15.73
C VAL A 69 -0.24 -8.79 -14.66
N LEU A 70 -0.85 -9.95 -14.46
CA LEU A 70 -0.39 -10.93 -13.47
C LEU A 70 1.00 -11.46 -13.81
N ASP A 71 1.19 -11.97 -15.03
CA ASP A 71 2.46 -12.56 -15.47
C ASP A 71 3.60 -11.53 -15.35
N GLN A 72 3.37 -10.30 -15.83
CA GLN A 72 4.36 -9.22 -15.75
C GLN A 72 4.68 -8.88 -14.29
N SER A 73 3.66 -8.73 -13.43
CA SER A 73 3.87 -8.39 -12.02
C SER A 73 4.64 -9.46 -11.27
N LEU A 74 4.39 -10.74 -11.57
CA LEU A 74 5.13 -11.84 -10.94
C LEU A 74 6.58 -11.88 -11.40
N SER A 75 6.84 -11.68 -12.70
CA SER A 75 8.20 -11.57 -13.23
C SER A 75 8.96 -10.39 -12.60
N GLU A 76 8.34 -9.22 -12.49
CA GLU A 76 8.93 -8.04 -11.85
C GLU A 76 9.21 -8.30 -10.36
N ALA A 77 8.24 -8.86 -9.64
CA ALA A 77 8.38 -9.21 -8.23
C ALA A 77 9.60 -10.12 -7.99
N GLU A 78 9.76 -11.16 -8.81
CA GLU A 78 10.93 -12.04 -8.74
C GLU A 78 12.24 -11.31 -8.98
N SER A 79 12.29 -10.41 -9.97
CA SER A 79 13.47 -9.62 -10.28
C SER A 79 13.87 -8.66 -9.14
N PHE A 80 12.92 -8.26 -8.29
CA PHE A 80 13.19 -7.41 -7.12
C PHE A 80 13.51 -8.21 -5.85
N GLY A 81 13.49 -9.54 -5.93
CA GLY A 81 13.76 -10.45 -4.83
C GLY A 81 12.56 -10.75 -3.94
N LEU A 82 11.33 -10.48 -4.41
CA LEU A 82 10.10 -10.89 -3.75
C LEU A 82 9.77 -12.35 -4.08
N ASN A 83 9.15 -13.06 -3.13
CA ASN A 83 8.58 -14.37 -3.38
C ASN A 83 7.27 -14.20 -4.18
N SER A 84 7.28 -14.61 -5.45
CA SER A 84 6.14 -14.48 -6.38
C SER A 84 4.88 -15.17 -5.89
N GLU A 85 4.98 -16.30 -5.20
CA GLU A 85 3.82 -17.01 -4.63
C GLU A 85 3.11 -16.15 -3.57
N THR A 86 3.88 -15.43 -2.74
CA THR A 86 3.31 -14.52 -1.72
C THR A 86 2.80 -13.20 -2.32
N VAL A 87 3.33 -12.78 -3.47
CA VAL A 87 2.90 -11.57 -4.19
C VAL A 87 1.62 -11.80 -5.00
N LYS A 88 1.43 -13.00 -5.57
CA LYS A 88 0.28 -13.32 -6.43
C LYS A 88 -1.08 -12.93 -5.84
N PRO A 89 -1.42 -13.24 -4.57
CA PRO A 89 -2.70 -12.82 -3.98
C PRO A 89 -2.89 -11.31 -3.95
N PHE A 90 -1.82 -10.54 -3.74
CA PHE A 90 -1.88 -9.08 -3.74
C PHE A 90 -2.16 -8.52 -5.14
N ILE A 91 -1.50 -9.05 -6.18
CA ILE A 91 -1.75 -8.63 -7.56
C ILE A 91 -3.18 -8.95 -7.99
N VAL A 92 -3.67 -10.15 -7.69
CA VAL A 92 -5.06 -10.53 -7.96
C VAL A 92 -6.04 -9.61 -7.22
N THR A 93 -5.75 -9.27 -5.97
CA THR A 93 -6.59 -8.34 -5.20
C THR A 93 -6.59 -6.94 -5.80
N GLN A 94 -5.43 -6.43 -6.25
CA GLN A 94 -5.31 -5.14 -6.94
C GLN A 94 -6.14 -5.12 -8.25
N MET A 95 -6.23 -6.23 -8.98
CA MET A 95 -7.09 -6.35 -10.16
C MET A 95 -8.58 -6.39 -9.77
N ASN A 96 -8.94 -7.13 -8.74
CA ASN A 96 -10.32 -7.20 -8.25
C ASN A 96 -10.83 -5.84 -7.74
N VAL A 97 -10.03 -5.11 -6.97
CA VAL A 97 -10.39 -3.77 -6.49
C VAL A 97 -10.50 -2.78 -7.65
N ALA A 98 -9.57 -2.85 -8.62
CA ALA A 98 -9.65 -2.08 -9.85
C ALA A 98 -10.96 -2.33 -10.61
N LYS A 99 -11.37 -3.60 -10.77
CA LYS A 99 -12.64 -3.98 -11.39
C LYS A 99 -13.83 -3.48 -10.57
N ALA A 100 -13.79 -3.59 -9.25
CA ALA A 100 -14.86 -3.13 -8.37
C ALA A 100 -15.11 -1.62 -8.51
N ILE A 101 -14.06 -0.81 -8.55
CA ILE A 101 -14.15 0.63 -8.83
C ILE A 101 -14.79 0.88 -10.21
N GLN A 102 -14.31 0.18 -11.25
CA GLN A 102 -14.83 0.33 -12.61
C GLN A 102 -16.32 -0.03 -12.70
N TYR A 103 -16.74 -1.14 -12.08
CA TYR A 103 -18.15 -1.55 -12.06
C TYR A 103 -19.05 -0.53 -11.38
N ARG A 104 -18.58 0.12 -10.31
CA ARG A 104 -19.37 1.14 -9.60
C ARG A 104 -19.53 2.41 -10.44
N TYR A 105 -18.47 2.89 -11.10
CA TYR A 105 -18.61 3.98 -12.08
C TYR A 105 -19.58 3.60 -13.21
N ARG A 106 -19.48 2.38 -13.74
CA ARG A 106 -20.40 1.90 -14.78
C ARG A 106 -21.84 1.90 -14.30
N ALA A 107 -22.10 1.51 -13.05
CA ALA A 107 -23.43 1.53 -12.46
C ALA A 107 -23.96 2.96 -12.31
N ASP A 108 -23.17 3.87 -11.75
CA ASP A 108 -23.58 5.27 -11.54
C ASP A 108 -23.92 5.97 -12.87
N TRP A 109 -23.11 5.75 -13.90
CA TRP A 109 -23.33 6.36 -15.22
C TRP A 109 -24.55 5.83 -15.97
N LEU A 110 -25.19 4.74 -15.53
CA LEU A 110 -26.46 4.28 -16.12
C LEU A 110 -27.61 5.25 -15.85
N SER A 111 -27.63 5.89 -14.67
CA SER A 111 -28.66 6.85 -14.27
C SER A 111 -28.16 8.30 -14.21
N SER A 112 -26.85 8.50 -14.15
CA SER A 112 -26.23 9.81 -13.97
C SER A 112 -24.95 9.91 -14.80
N PRO A 113 -25.07 9.97 -16.14
CA PRO A 113 -23.91 10.08 -17.01
C PRO A 113 -23.15 11.39 -16.76
N GLU A 114 -21.82 11.32 -16.74
CA GLU A 114 -20.96 12.48 -16.57
C GLU A 114 -20.52 12.99 -17.95
N THR A 115 -21.08 14.11 -18.39
CA THR A 115 -20.91 14.62 -19.77
C THR A 115 -19.79 15.66 -19.91
N ASN A 116 -19.34 16.25 -18.80
CA ASN A 116 -18.31 17.28 -18.74
C ASN A 116 -16.89 16.73 -18.49
N TRP A 117 -16.74 15.41 -18.58
CA TRP A 117 -15.47 14.70 -18.39
C TRP A 117 -15.29 13.67 -19.50
N LYS A 118 -14.03 13.39 -19.87
CA LYS A 118 -13.67 12.32 -20.80
C LYS A 118 -12.46 11.53 -20.27
N PRO A 119 -12.40 10.22 -20.54
CA PRO A 119 -11.26 9.40 -20.18
C PRO A 119 -10.02 9.80 -20.99
N GLN A 120 -8.86 9.67 -20.37
CA GLN A 120 -7.58 9.68 -21.09
C GLN A 120 -7.45 8.47 -22.03
N ASP A 121 -6.49 8.53 -22.95
CA ASP A 121 -6.15 7.41 -23.82
C ASP A 121 -5.80 6.16 -22.99
N LEU A 122 -6.37 5.01 -23.37
CA LEU A 122 -6.22 3.78 -22.60
C LEU A 122 -4.79 3.24 -22.65
N ALA A 123 -4.05 3.42 -23.74
CA ALA A 123 -2.67 2.95 -23.82
C ALA A 123 -1.76 3.77 -22.89
N GLU A 124 -1.93 5.09 -22.86
CA GLU A 124 -1.22 5.96 -21.92
C GLU A 124 -1.56 5.64 -20.46
N VAL A 125 -2.85 5.45 -20.15
CA VAL A 125 -3.30 5.09 -18.80
C VAL A 125 -2.72 3.73 -18.38
N ARG A 126 -2.73 2.74 -19.27
CA ARG A 126 -2.12 1.42 -19.01
C ARG A 126 -0.62 1.52 -18.74
N LEU A 127 0.10 2.40 -19.45
CA LEU A 127 1.52 2.65 -19.20
C LEU A 127 1.73 3.24 -17.79
N LYS A 128 0.96 4.27 -17.41
CA LYS A 128 1.02 4.87 -16.07
C LYS A 128 0.74 3.85 -14.96
N ILE A 129 -0.30 3.03 -15.14
CA ILE A 129 -0.65 1.94 -14.21
C ILE A 129 0.49 0.92 -14.10
N SER A 130 1.11 0.54 -15.22
CA SER A 130 2.23 -0.41 -15.24
C SER A 130 3.44 0.15 -14.50
N THR A 131 3.81 1.41 -14.75
CA THR A 131 4.92 2.09 -14.06
C THR A 131 4.70 2.13 -12.56
N LEU A 132 3.50 2.54 -12.12
CA LEU A 132 3.14 2.57 -10.69
C LEU A 132 3.18 1.17 -10.05
N ASN A 133 2.79 0.13 -10.79
CA ASN A 133 2.87 -1.24 -10.30
C ASN A 133 4.33 -1.69 -10.10
N THR A 134 5.22 -1.36 -11.04
CA THR A 134 6.64 -1.65 -10.93
C THR A 134 7.26 -0.91 -9.72
N GLU A 135 6.94 0.38 -9.55
CA GLU A 135 7.40 1.19 -8.42
C GLU A 135 6.87 0.64 -7.08
N LEU A 136 5.61 0.22 -7.05
CA LEU A 136 4.99 -0.40 -5.88
C LEU A 136 5.74 -1.67 -5.46
N LEU A 137 6.03 -2.58 -6.40
CA LEU A 137 6.76 -3.81 -6.11
C LEU A 137 8.20 -3.53 -5.65
N LYS A 138 8.89 -2.56 -6.27
CA LYS A 138 10.21 -2.10 -5.81
C LYS A 138 10.16 -1.56 -4.39
N ASN A 139 9.16 -0.71 -4.08
CA ASN A 139 9.02 -0.12 -2.76
C ASN A 139 8.71 -1.17 -1.69
N ILE A 140 7.83 -2.14 -1.99
CA ILE A 140 7.55 -3.27 -1.08
C ILE A 140 8.82 -4.06 -0.80
N ALA A 141 9.61 -4.38 -1.83
CA ALA A 141 10.89 -5.09 -1.64
C ALA A 141 11.88 -4.28 -0.78
N TYR A 142 11.98 -2.96 -1.01
CA TYR A 142 12.81 -2.06 -0.22
C TYR A 142 12.39 -2.06 1.26
N GLU A 143 11.11 -1.86 1.54
CA GLU A 143 10.56 -1.84 2.90
C GLU A 143 10.76 -3.17 3.63
N LEU A 144 10.57 -4.30 2.94
CA LEU A 144 10.83 -5.63 3.52
C LEU A 144 12.31 -5.84 3.83
N LYS A 145 13.23 -5.44 2.94
CA LYS A 145 14.68 -5.53 3.19
C LYS A 145 15.09 -4.70 4.40
N LYS A 146 14.57 -3.47 4.49
CA LYS A 146 14.79 -2.56 5.62
C LYS A 146 14.25 -3.11 6.93
N ASN A 147 13.18 -3.90 6.89
CA ASN A 147 12.51 -4.45 8.07
C ASN A 147 12.77 -5.94 8.30
N ASN A 148 13.92 -6.48 7.89
CA ASN A 148 14.30 -7.88 8.11
C ASN A 148 13.22 -8.89 7.65
N ASN A 149 12.66 -8.67 6.46
CA ASN A 149 11.58 -9.46 5.85
C ASN A 149 10.27 -9.50 6.66
N LYS A 150 10.05 -8.51 7.53
CA LYS A 150 8.80 -8.35 8.29
C LYS A 150 7.88 -7.35 7.58
N ALA A 151 6.74 -7.85 7.11
CA ALA A 151 5.66 -7.02 6.59
C ALA A 151 4.92 -6.31 7.75
N PRO A 152 4.09 -5.29 7.47
CA PRO A 152 3.30 -4.61 8.50
C PRO A 152 2.35 -5.57 9.21
N HIS A 153 2.14 -5.35 10.50
CA HIS A 153 1.23 -6.17 11.33
C HIS A 153 -0.21 -5.65 11.34
N SER A 154 -0.45 -4.41 10.92
CA SER A 154 -1.77 -3.77 10.90
C SER A 154 -2.04 -3.08 9.56
N CYS A 155 -3.25 -2.56 9.39
CA CYS A 155 -3.67 -1.85 8.17
C CYS A 155 -3.67 -0.32 8.32
N GLY A 156 -3.12 0.21 9.41
CA GLY A 156 -3.16 1.66 9.69
C GLY A 156 -2.56 2.52 8.57
N TYR A 157 -1.49 2.03 7.92
CA TYR A 157 -0.81 2.72 6.82
C TYR A 157 -1.70 2.93 5.58
N MET A 158 -2.79 2.18 5.42
CA MET A 158 -3.69 2.33 4.28
C MET A 158 -4.55 3.60 4.35
N TRP A 159 -4.55 4.37 5.44
CA TRP A 159 -5.44 5.52 5.63
C TRP A 159 -5.47 6.49 4.43
N SER A 160 -4.33 6.68 3.74
CA SER A 160 -4.16 7.55 2.57
C SER A 160 -4.71 6.95 1.26
N VAL A 161 -5.02 5.66 1.21
CA VAL A 161 -5.70 5.02 0.08
C VAL A 161 -7.18 5.41 0.13
N GLN A 162 -7.56 6.34 -0.73
CA GLN A 162 -8.89 6.91 -0.84
C GLN A 162 -9.27 7.09 -2.29
N HIS A 163 -10.48 6.68 -2.64
CA HIS A 163 -11.01 6.89 -3.98
C HIS A 163 -12.54 6.92 -3.89
N PRO A 164 -13.26 7.76 -4.67
CA PRO A 164 -14.71 7.92 -4.54
C PRO A 164 -15.50 6.60 -4.60
N GLN A 165 -15.04 5.67 -5.43
CA GLN A 165 -15.66 4.35 -5.62
C GLN A 165 -14.98 3.20 -4.88
N LEU A 166 -14.09 3.48 -3.91
CA LEU A 166 -13.43 2.45 -3.11
C LEU A 166 -14.21 2.20 -1.82
N LYS A 167 -14.45 0.93 -1.48
CA LYS A 167 -15.09 0.54 -0.21
C LYS A 167 -14.05 0.07 0.81
N GLU A 168 -14.41 0.13 2.09
CA GLU A 168 -13.57 -0.37 3.18
C GLU A 168 -13.21 -1.85 3.04
N ALA A 169 -14.11 -2.67 2.49
CA ALA A 169 -13.83 -4.08 2.21
C ALA A 169 -12.70 -4.26 1.18
N ASP A 170 -12.66 -3.43 0.14
CA ASP A 170 -11.62 -3.44 -0.89
C ASP A 170 -10.26 -3.07 -0.27
N LYS A 171 -10.24 -2.00 0.53
CA LYS A 171 -9.07 -1.51 1.25
C LYS A 171 -8.51 -2.54 2.23
N LYS A 172 -9.40 -3.21 2.97
CA LYS A 172 -9.05 -4.31 3.87
C LYS A 172 -8.43 -5.49 3.12
N ALA A 173 -9.00 -5.88 1.98
CA ALA A 173 -8.46 -6.97 1.16
C ALA A 173 -7.04 -6.67 0.65
N LEU A 174 -6.81 -5.43 0.18
CA LEU A 174 -5.48 -4.96 -0.24
C LEU A 174 -4.46 -5.05 0.89
N CYS A 175 -4.82 -4.54 2.07
CA CYS A 175 -3.94 -4.63 3.24
C CYS A 175 -3.60 -6.08 3.61
N MET A 176 -4.63 -6.93 3.73
CA MET A 176 -4.46 -8.32 4.18
C MET A 176 -3.57 -9.14 3.25
N THR A 177 -3.60 -8.87 1.95
CA THR A 177 -2.75 -9.56 0.97
C THR A 177 -1.36 -8.95 0.90
N LEU A 178 -1.23 -7.63 1.01
CA LEU A 178 0.07 -6.95 1.08
C LEU A 178 0.89 -7.39 2.30
N ASN A 179 0.25 -7.46 3.48
CA ASN A 179 0.92 -7.86 4.73
C ASN A 179 1.40 -9.32 4.75
N LYS A 180 1.08 -10.11 3.71
CA LYS A 180 1.57 -11.48 3.54
C LYS A 180 2.79 -11.59 2.63
N ILE A 181 3.16 -10.51 1.92
CA ILE A 181 4.29 -10.53 0.99
C ILE A 181 5.61 -10.75 1.75
N LYS A 182 6.48 -11.56 1.15
CA LYS A 182 7.82 -11.87 1.66
C LYS A 182 8.88 -11.72 0.58
N LEU A 183 10.11 -11.47 1.00
CA LEU A 183 11.31 -11.69 0.18
C LEU A 183 11.50 -13.19 -0.07
N LYS A 184 12.20 -13.53 -1.16
CA LYS A 184 12.74 -14.87 -1.37
C LYS A 184 13.69 -15.22 -0.20
N GLN A 185 13.60 -16.46 0.27
CA GLN A 185 14.53 -17.02 1.25
C GLN A 185 15.83 -17.43 0.56
#